data_AF-A0A9E2FV03-F1
#
_entry.id   AF-A0A9E2FV03-F1
#
_cell.length_a   1.000
_cell.length_b   1.000
_cell.length_c   1.000
_cell.angle_alpha   90.00
_cell.angle_beta   90.00
_cell.angle_gamma   90.00
#
_symmetry.space_group_name_H-M   'P 1'
#
loop_
_entity.id
_entity.type
_entity.pdbx_description
1 polymer ?
#
loop_
_entity_poly.entity_id
_entity_poly.type
_entity_poly.pdbx_seq_one_letter_code
_entity_poly.pdbx_strand_id
1 'polypeptide(L)'
;MRVQSSKIVESICHKQNSGKSPSAASFAEVLEDANTFRNPVTMPEREILPLGVISDEKPTVSDILINNSQYRKDTWKIIFSDKNAQKDYARMQPGTRIFIDKVTQELLWEEGATPADSRPAQYALQSSTPQGEQAAGSVSAASGPLSAVLPADTGGEAVRAGGEKISLGRLEGESATVSHLLLQNPRFSREAWRIIQADSNCDKAFTQIQDGEEIFIDPQTLELSWQQSSPLQVAAAPLEEFDEYGQAAAVNVPAEEELPVAEEDQSDPFSSNLVRAVQSYLGKSYREINCYGLVVRGLSQMGIKYGGRGGLQDQLVQMAKSRGLPANAYMTGEGLIEVSGEKVFTASLNTVKNVEKAAGKIFNEITPYLQKGYILSFSTPTRGHTGIISQHDQMWTFINSGYMDNRIEKTGRSKGVGEEVLAKEIKNWCKVAAKSGESLVITLGRLQEEKLRTAQRQDLPTGQKVL
;
A
#
# COMPACT_ATOMS: atom_id res chain seq x y z
N MET A 1 -33.00 -28.85 -51.98
CA MET A 1 -33.77 -29.07 -50.74
C MET A 1 -33.52 -27.88 -49.82
N ARG A 2 -34.60 -27.16 -49.46
CA ARG A 2 -34.64 -26.05 -48.50
C ARG A 2 -34.92 -26.60 -47.10
N VAL A 3 -34.24 -26.07 -46.08
CA VAL A 3 -34.70 -25.79 -44.70
C VAL A 3 -33.69 -24.74 -44.18
N GLN A 4 -33.92 -23.45 -43.97
CA GLN A 4 -34.90 -22.61 -43.25
C GLN A 4 -34.94 -22.72 -41.71
N SER A 5 -34.49 -21.61 -41.07
CA SER A 5 -34.94 -21.02 -39.80
C SER A 5 -34.66 -21.79 -38.49
N SER A 6 -34.23 -21.16 -37.39
CA SER A 6 -34.92 -20.05 -36.73
C SER A 6 -34.03 -19.12 -35.90
N LYS A 7 -34.57 -17.92 -35.76
CA LYS A 7 -34.13 -16.72 -35.05
C LYS A 7 -34.81 -16.63 -33.66
N ILE A 8 -34.19 -15.83 -32.78
CA ILE A 8 -34.79 -14.99 -31.70
C ILE A 8 -35.21 -15.71 -30.40
N VAL A 9 -34.74 -15.20 -29.25
CA VAL A 9 -35.50 -14.43 -28.23
C VAL A 9 -34.52 -13.73 -27.27
N GLU A 10 -34.63 -12.39 -27.20
CA GLU A 10 -34.13 -11.52 -26.13
C GLU A 10 -34.97 -11.68 -24.85
N SER A 11 -34.40 -11.30 -23.70
CA SER A 11 -34.96 -10.25 -22.81
C SER A 11 -35.02 -10.55 -21.30
N ILE A 12 -34.47 -9.60 -20.54
CA ILE A 12 -34.82 -9.09 -19.19
C ILE A 12 -34.32 -9.81 -17.91
N CYS A 13 -33.22 -9.25 -17.37
CA CYS A 13 -33.12 -8.50 -16.09
C CYS A 13 -33.78 -9.03 -14.80
N HIS A 14 -32.98 -9.23 -13.72
CA HIS A 14 -32.91 -8.29 -12.56
C HIS A 14 -31.96 -8.74 -11.40
N LYS A 15 -31.18 -7.75 -10.94
CA LYS A 15 -30.85 -7.33 -9.55
C LYS A 15 -30.06 -8.22 -8.55
N GLN A 16 -29.08 -7.52 -7.97
CA GLN A 16 -28.50 -7.57 -6.61
C GLN A 16 -27.41 -8.62 -6.29
N ASN A 17 -26.18 -8.15 -6.10
CA ASN A 17 -25.58 -8.15 -4.76
C ASN A 17 -24.38 -7.20 -4.63
N SER A 18 -24.57 -6.23 -3.73
CA SER A 18 -23.56 -5.44 -3.05
C SER A 18 -22.74 -6.33 -2.11
N GLY A 19 -21.40 -6.26 -2.16
CA GLY A 19 -20.55 -7.04 -1.27
C GLY A 19 -19.10 -6.54 -1.19
N LYS A 20 -18.85 -5.71 -0.18
CA LYS A 20 -17.58 -5.38 0.50
C LYS A 20 -16.25 -5.71 -0.22
N SER A 21 -15.55 -4.65 -0.58
CA SER A 21 -14.13 -4.64 -0.97
C SER A 21 -13.23 -5.14 0.17
N PRO A 22 -12.32 -6.09 -0.08
CA PRO A 22 -11.38 -6.57 0.92
C PRO A 22 -10.21 -5.57 1.10
N SER A 23 -10.00 -5.13 2.34
CA SER A 23 -8.95 -4.18 2.75
C SER A 23 -7.56 -4.61 2.29
N ALA A 24 -6.77 -3.66 1.80
CA ALA A 24 -5.40 -3.90 1.38
C ALA A 24 -4.51 -4.16 2.60
N ALA A 25 -3.68 -5.21 2.55
CA ALA A 25 -2.62 -5.44 3.53
C ALA A 25 -1.59 -4.29 3.44
N SER A 26 -1.05 -3.89 4.59
CA SER A 26 -0.04 -2.84 4.71
C SER A 26 1.29 -3.32 4.15
N PHE A 27 2.00 -2.44 3.44
CA PHE A 27 3.34 -2.69 2.86
C PHE A 27 4.38 -3.15 3.89
N ALA A 28 4.19 -2.83 5.17
CA ALA A 28 5.05 -3.25 6.28
C ALA A 28 4.94 -4.76 6.60
N GLU A 29 3.75 -5.35 6.43
CA GLU A 29 3.48 -6.79 6.64
C GLU A 29 4.23 -7.67 5.63
N VAL A 30 4.42 -7.17 4.40
CA VAL A 30 5.15 -7.85 3.33
C VAL A 30 6.68 -7.82 3.55
N LEU A 31 7.17 -6.86 4.35
CA LEU A 31 8.59 -6.66 4.69
C LEU A 31 9.07 -7.55 5.85
N GLU A 32 8.20 -7.91 6.80
CA GLU A 32 8.55 -8.89 7.86
C GLU A 32 8.64 -10.33 7.31
N ASP A 33 7.74 -10.72 6.39
CA ASP A 33 7.68 -12.07 5.82
C ASP A 33 8.86 -12.43 4.90
N ALA A 34 9.57 -11.45 4.35
CA ALA A 34 10.73 -11.68 3.48
C ALA A 34 12.02 -12.01 4.27
N ASN A 35 12.06 -11.74 5.59
CA ASN A 35 13.26 -11.89 6.42
C ASN A 35 13.36 -13.26 7.15
N THR A 36 12.36 -14.14 7.07
CA THR A 36 12.25 -15.33 7.95
C THR A 36 12.60 -16.68 7.34
N PHE A 37 13.02 -16.78 6.06
CA PHE A 37 13.33 -18.09 5.45
C PHE A 37 14.83 -18.43 5.41
N ARG A 38 15.34 -19.06 6.47
CA ARG A 38 16.55 -19.91 6.45
C ARG A 38 16.31 -21.20 7.25
N ASN A 39 16.37 -22.35 6.54
CA ASN A 39 16.36 -23.74 7.03
C ASN A 39 15.15 -24.16 7.89
N PRO A 40 14.79 -25.46 7.96
CA PRO A 40 13.74 -25.94 8.85
C PRO A 40 14.25 -25.83 10.30
N VAL A 41 14.15 -24.63 10.86
CA VAL A 41 14.26 -24.39 12.28
C VAL A 41 13.02 -25.02 12.89
N THR A 42 13.22 -26.03 13.73
CA THR A 42 12.24 -26.47 14.72
C THR A 42 11.76 -25.19 15.42
N MET A 43 10.57 -24.71 15.06
CA MET A 43 10.06 -23.45 15.61
C MET A 43 10.06 -23.62 17.13
N PRO A 44 10.75 -22.73 17.88
CA PRO A 44 10.71 -22.79 19.33
C PRO A 44 9.25 -22.76 19.76
N GLU A 45 8.93 -23.62 20.72
CA GLU A 45 7.58 -23.75 21.26
C GLU A 45 7.07 -22.35 21.65
N ARG A 46 5.89 -21.98 21.14
CA ARG A 46 5.34 -20.63 21.36
C ARG A 46 5.00 -20.48 22.83
N GLU A 47 5.79 -19.67 23.54
CA GLU A 47 5.53 -19.31 24.94
C GLU A 47 4.46 -18.19 24.96
N ILE A 48 3.20 -18.59 25.15
CA ILE A 48 2.06 -17.67 25.27
C ILE A 48 1.87 -17.32 26.74
N LEU A 49 2.00 -16.03 27.08
CA LEU A 49 1.89 -15.52 28.44
C LEU A 49 0.54 -14.83 28.67
N PRO A 50 -0.21 -15.17 29.73
CA PRO A 50 -1.42 -14.43 30.09
C PRO A 50 -1.05 -13.03 30.57
N LEU A 51 -1.69 -12.01 29.99
CA LEU A 51 -1.49 -10.60 30.35
C LEU A 51 -2.52 -10.13 31.38
N GLY A 52 -3.78 -10.53 31.24
CA GLY A 52 -4.87 -10.09 32.10
C GLY A 52 -6.24 -10.35 31.51
N VAL A 53 -7.26 -9.76 32.13
CA VAL A 53 -8.66 -9.86 31.71
C VAL A 53 -9.21 -8.44 31.57
N ILE A 54 -9.99 -8.18 30.51
CA ILE A 54 -10.73 -6.93 30.36
C ILE A 54 -11.78 -6.85 31.47
N SER A 55 -11.79 -5.77 32.24
CA SER A 55 -12.73 -5.53 33.34
C SER A 55 -13.14 -4.06 33.37
N ASP A 56 -14.06 -3.69 34.26
CA ASP A 56 -14.47 -2.29 34.42
C ASP A 56 -13.30 -1.40 34.88
N GLU A 57 -12.35 -1.94 35.64
CA GLU A 57 -11.13 -1.24 36.07
C GLU A 57 -10.03 -1.22 35.00
N LYS A 58 -10.05 -2.16 34.05
CA LYS A 58 -9.09 -2.28 32.95
C LYS A 58 -9.87 -2.48 31.64
N PRO A 59 -10.54 -1.43 31.14
CA PRO A 59 -11.48 -1.57 30.04
C PRO A 59 -10.79 -1.86 28.71
N THR A 60 -9.47 -1.64 28.59
CA THR A 60 -8.74 -1.80 27.32
C THR A 60 -7.48 -2.66 27.45
N VAL A 61 -7.04 -3.21 26.32
CA VAL A 61 -5.75 -3.93 26.22
C VAL A 61 -4.58 -3.01 26.55
N SER A 62 -4.66 -1.71 26.20
CA SER A 62 -3.67 -0.71 26.63
C SER A 62 -3.60 -0.58 28.14
N ASP A 63 -4.72 -0.60 28.86
CA ASP A 63 -4.70 -0.51 30.33
C ASP A 63 -4.04 -1.74 30.95
N ILE A 64 -4.26 -2.93 30.38
CA ILE A 64 -3.60 -4.16 30.82
C ILE A 64 -2.09 -4.07 30.60
N LEU A 65 -1.65 -3.62 29.42
CA LEU A 65 -0.22 -3.49 29.07
C LEU A 65 0.50 -2.39 29.86
N ILE A 66 -0.11 -1.23 30.06
CA ILE A 66 0.46 -0.10 30.83
C ILE A 66 0.69 -0.49 32.29
N ASN A 67 -0.23 -1.28 32.85
CA ASN A 67 -0.12 -1.77 34.22
C ASN A 67 0.76 -3.02 34.36
N ASN A 68 1.25 -3.58 33.25
CA ASN A 68 2.18 -4.70 33.27
C ASN A 68 3.63 -4.18 33.31
N SER A 69 4.38 -4.54 34.37
CA SER A 69 5.76 -4.04 34.57
C SER A 69 6.73 -4.40 33.44
N GLN A 70 6.50 -5.52 32.76
CA GLN A 70 7.35 -6.00 31.67
C GLN A 70 7.08 -5.24 30.36
N TYR A 71 5.82 -4.89 30.07
CA TYR A 71 5.42 -4.35 28.76
C TYR A 71 5.03 -2.87 28.77
N ARG A 72 4.96 -2.23 29.94
CA ARG A 72 4.55 -0.82 30.08
C ARG A 72 5.24 0.12 29.11
N LYS A 73 6.57 -0.01 28.95
CA LYS A 73 7.39 0.87 28.09
C LYS A 73 7.15 0.65 26.60
N ASP A 74 6.73 -0.55 26.22
CA ASP A 74 6.54 -0.95 24.83
C ASP A 74 5.05 -1.07 24.45
N THR A 75 4.13 -0.68 25.34
CA THR A 75 2.66 -0.78 25.14
C THR A 75 2.24 -0.39 23.72
N TRP A 76 2.60 0.81 23.29
CA TRP A 76 2.17 1.34 22.00
C TRP A 76 2.90 0.66 20.84
N LYS A 77 4.18 0.31 21.01
CA LYS A 77 4.93 -0.47 20.03
C LYS A 77 4.31 -1.85 19.80
N ILE A 78 3.83 -2.49 20.86
CA ILE A 78 3.15 -3.79 20.80
C ILE A 78 1.80 -3.63 20.10
N ILE A 79 0.94 -2.70 20.55
CA ILE A 79 -0.40 -2.47 19.98
C ILE A 79 -0.33 -2.09 18.49
N PHE A 80 0.64 -1.25 18.11
CA PHE A 80 0.81 -0.78 16.73
C PHE A 80 1.77 -1.61 15.89
N SER A 81 2.28 -2.73 16.41
CA SER A 81 3.03 -3.67 15.57
C SER A 81 2.15 -4.20 14.45
N ASP A 82 2.73 -4.56 13.31
CA ASP A 82 1.97 -4.99 12.12
C ASP A 82 1.01 -6.15 12.45
N LYS A 83 1.41 -7.05 13.35
CA LYS A 83 0.61 -8.19 13.82
C LYS A 83 -0.61 -7.79 14.64
N ASN A 84 -0.57 -6.63 15.29
CA ASN A 84 -1.55 -6.19 16.28
C ASN A 84 -2.36 -4.96 15.83
N ALA A 85 -1.89 -4.18 14.85
CA ALA A 85 -2.50 -2.92 14.45
C ALA A 85 -3.89 -3.09 13.81
N GLN A 86 -4.15 -4.23 13.17
CA GLN A 86 -5.42 -4.54 12.51
C GLN A 86 -6.43 -5.28 13.40
N LYS A 87 -6.08 -5.49 14.68
CA LYS A 87 -6.93 -6.22 15.63
C LYS A 87 -8.06 -5.32 16.15
N ASP A 88 -9.26 -5.87 16.24
CA ASP A 88 -10.47 -5.12 16.61
C ASP A 88 -10.63 -5.06 18.14
N TYR A 89 -9.81 -4.22 18.78
CA TYR A 89 -9.83 -4.04 20.24
C TYR A 89 -11.15 -3.46 20.77
N ALA A 90 -11.92 -2.76 19.94
CA ALA A 90 -13.15 -2.09 20.35
C ALA A 90 -14.31 -3.08 20.62
N ARG A 91 -14.20 -4.31 20.13
CA ARG A 91 -15.24 -5.34 20.31
C ARG A 91 -15.07 -6.20 21.57
N MET A 92 -13.95 -6.05 22.28
CA MET A 92 -13.67 -6.83 23.48
C MET A 92 -14.68 -6.49 24.59
N GLN A 93 -15.28 -7.53 25.16
CA GLN A 93 -16.22 -7.38 26.26
C GLN A 93 -15.51 -7.63 27.61
N PRO A 94 -16.02 -7.08 28.72
CA PRO A 94 -15.59 -7.49 30.05
C PRO A 94 -15.61 -9.01 30.21
N GLY A 95 -14.53 -9.57 30.77
CA GLY A 95 -14.29 -11.02 30.86
C GLY A 95 -13.39 -11.61 29.77
N THR A 96 -13.07 -10.86 28.71
CA THR A 96 -12.14 -11.30 27.66
C THR A 96 -10.72 -11.47 28.22
N ARG A 97 -10.13 -12.66 28.04
CA ARG A 97 -8.77 -12.96 28.53
C ARG A 97 -7.75 -12.60 27.45
N ILE A 98 -6.75 -11.81 27.80
CA ILE A 98 -5.70 -11.33 26.89
C ILE A 98 -4.40 -12.08 27.18
N PHE A 99 -3.74 -12.51 26.12
CA PHE A 99 -2.46 -13.20 26.12
C PHE A 99 -1.49 -12.49 25.17
N ILE A 100 -0.18 -12.70 25.37
CA ILE A 100 0.86 -12.24 24.45
C ILE A 100 1.82 -13.38 24.14
N ASP A 101 2.13 -13.58 22.87
CA ASP A 101 3.24 -14.45 22.46
C ASP A 101 4.56 -13.71 22.77
N LYS A 102 5.38 -14.28 23.65
CA LYS A 102 6.60 -13.64 24.14
C LYS A 102 7.64 -13.39 23.05
N VAL A 103 7.64 -14.21 22.00
CA VAL A 103 8.62 -14.14 20.90
C VAL A 103 8.15 -13.16 19.85
N THR A 104 6.89 -13.26 19.44
CA THR A 104 6.35 -12.44 18.35
C THR A 104 5.74 -11.13 18.80
N GLN A 105 5.50 -10.97 20.10
CA GLN A 105 4.71 -9.90 20.73
C GLN A 105 3.29 -9.78 20.17
N GLU A 106 2.77 -10.83 19.55
CA GLU A 106 1.39 -10.86 19.05
C GLU A 106 0.41 -10.99 20.22
N LEU A 107 -0.61 -10.13 20.24
CA LEU A 107 -1.68 -10.14 21.23
C LEU A 107 -2.77 -11.13 20.80
N LEU A 108 -3.10 -12.08 21.66
CA LEU A 108 -4.14 -13.09 21.44
C LEU A 108 -5.21 -12.91 22.52
N TRP A 109 -6.45 -13.31 22.23
CA TRP A 109 -7.49 -13.30 23.25
C TRP A 109 -8.50 -14.40 23.06
N GLU A 110 -9.06 -14.82 24.17
CA GLU A 110 -10.18 -15.75 24.24
C GLU A 110 -11.40 -14.97 24.72
N GLU A 111 -12.49 -15.05 23.96
CA GLU A 111 -13.78 -14.54 24.42
C GLU A 111 -14.16 -15.31 25.68
N GLY A 112 -14.28 -14.58 26.80
CA GLY A 112 -14.63 -15.19 28.07
C GLY A 112 -15.98 -15.87 27.94
N ALA A 113 -16.04 -17.17 28.23
CA ALA A 113 -17.29 -17.86 28.43
C ALA A 113 -18.13 -17.03 29.41
N THR A 114 -19.33 -16.65 28.97
CA THR A 114 -20.29 -15.92 29.80
C THR A 114 -20.40 -16.58 31.17
N PRO A 115 -20.45 -15.83 32.29
CA PRO A 115 -20.46 -16.40 33.64
C PRO A 115 -21.65 -17.32 33.98
N ALA A 116 -22.54 -17.61 33.02
CA ALA A 116 -23.70 -18.48 33.20
C ALA A 116 -23.36 -19.98 33.18
N ASP A 117 -22.21 -20.42 32.65
CA ASP A 117 -21.87 -21.85 32.50
C ASP A 117 -20.65 -22.29 33.32
N SER A 118 -20.55 -21.81 34.56
CA SER A 118 -19.61 -22.34 35.55
C SER A 118 -20.25 -23.47 36.37
N ARG A 119 -20.49 -24.64 35.75
CA ARG A 119 -20.58 -25.91 36.49
C ARG A 119 -19.34 -26.74 36.16
N PRO A 120 -18.52 -27.14 37.15
CA PRO A 120 -17.34 -27.95 36.88
C PRO A 120 -17.79 -29.37 36.47
N ALA A 121 -17.43 -29.77 35.26
CA ALA A 121 -17.55 -31.14 34.80
C ALA A 121 -16.52 -32.02 35.54
N GLN A 122 -16.96 -32.64 36.64
CA GLN A 122 -16.33 -33.82 37.20
C GLN A 122 -16.95 -35.07 36.58
N TYR A 123 -16.07 -35.94 36.08
CA TYR A 123 -16.22 -37.37 35.81
C TYR A 123 -17.62 -38.00 35.81
N ALA A 124 -17.96 -38.58 34.65
CA ALA A 124 -19.08 -39.47 34.44
C ALA A 124 -18.96 -40.78 35.23
N LEU A 125 -20.01 -41.13 35.98
CA LEU A 125 -20.41 -42.51 36.30
C LEU A 125 -21.94 -42.55 36.49
N GLN A 126 -22.51 -43.65 36.02
CA GLN A 126 -23.92 -43.94 35.76
C GLN A 126 -24.82 -43.91 37.02
N SER A 127 -26.08 -43.46 36.87
CA SER A 127 -27.29 -44.27 37.19
C SER A 127 -28.62 -43.52 36.92
N SER A 128 -29.54 -44.28 36.34
CA SER A 128 -30.99 -44.17 36.06
C SER A 128 -31.95 -43.36 36.98
N THR A 129 -32.80 -42.52 36.33
CA THR A 129 -34.30 -42.29 36.40
C THR A 129 -35.15 -42.53 37.69
N PRO A 130 -36.43 -42.06 37.80
CA PRO A 130 -37.19 -40.93 37.19
C PRO A 130 -38.16 -40.16 38.17
N GLN A 131 -39.01 -39.26 37.62
CA GLN A 131 -40.22 -38.56 38.16
C GLN A 131 -40.01 -37.31 39.06
N GLY A 132 -40.77 -36.22 38.96
CA GLY A 132 -41.94 -35.87 38.14
C GLY A 132 -42.45 -34.43 38.42
N GLU A 133 -43.37 -34.00 37.54
CA GLU A 133 -44.50 -33.06 37.73
C GLU A 133 -44.34 -31.56 38.08
N GLN A 134 -44.88 -30.74 37.14
CA GLN A 134 -45.82 -29.60 37.29
C GLN A 134 -45.32 -28.35 38.09
N ALA A 135 -45.68 -27.08 37.81
CA ALA A 135 -46.78 -26.47 37.07
C ALA A 135 -46.46 -25.00 36.68
N ALA A 136 -47.18 -24.52 35.67
CA ALA A 136 -47.86 -23.22 35.51
C ALA A 136 -47.36 -21.94 36.23
N GLY A 137 -47.32 -20.83 35.48
CA GLY A 137 -47.27 -19.49 36.08
C GLY A 137 -47.08 -18.32 35.12
N SER A 138 -48.03 -18.11 34.22
CA SER A 138 -48.23 -16.86 33.47
C SER A 138 -48.67 -15.72 34.39
N VAL A 139 -48.07 -14.53 34.28
CA VAL A 139 -48.78 -13.25 34.46
C VAL A 139 -48.08 -12.12 33.70
N SER A 140 -48.92 -11.35 33.02
CA SER A 140 -48.66 -10.16 32.23
C SER A 140 -49.31 -8.97 32.95
N ALA A 141 -48.67 -7.80 32.93
CA ALA A 141 -49.20 -6.43 33.13
C ALA A 141 -48.06 -5.53 33.64
N ALA A 142 -47.99 -4.22 33.42
CA ALA A 142 -48.57 -3.26 32.50
C ALA A 142 -47.92 -1.90 32.87
N SER A 143 -47.72 -1.05 31.87
CA SER A 143 -47.88 0.41 31.89
C SER A 143 -47.26 1.30 32.98
N GLY A 144 -46.52 2.33 32.53
CA GLY A 144 -46.51 3.64 33.19
C GLY A 144 -45.20 4.43 33.11
N PRO A 145 -45.13 5.56 32.36
CA PRO A 145 -43.95 6.41 32.26
C PRO A 145 -43.97 7.56 33.29
N LEU A 146 -42.81 8.08 33.66
CA LEU A 146 -42.69 9.34 34.40
C LEU A 146 -41.64 10.25 33.75
N SER A 147 -42.15 11.41 33.32
CA SER A 147 -41.41 12.62 32.95
C SER A 147 -40.66 13.21 34.13
N ALA A 148 -39.50 13.82 33.86
CA ALA A 148 -38.96 14.92 34.66
C ALA A 148 -38.35 15.97 33.72
N VAL A 149 -38.56 17.23 34.09
CA VAL A 149 -38.49 18.45 33.29
C VAL A 149 -37.44 19.38 33.90
N LEU A 150 -36.50 19.87 33.07
CA LEU A 150 -35.80 21.18 33.10
C LEU A 150 -34.86 21.53 34.30
N PRO A 151 -33.88 22.47 34.17
CA PRO A 151 -33.92 23.68 33.32
C PRO A 151 -32.72 24.01 32.42
N ALA A 152 -33.06 24.85 31.45
CA ALA A 152 -32.17 25.67 30.64
C ALA A 152 -31.70 26.88 31.44
N ASP A 153 -30.47 27.33 31.18
CA ASP A 153 -30.10 28.73 31.32
C ASP A 153 -29.34 29.19 30.08
N THR A 154 -29.63 30.44 29.73
CA THR A 154 -29.41 31.13 28.48
C THR A 154 -28.12 31.93 28.48
N GLY A 155 -27.41 31.92 27.35
CA GLY A 155 -26.35 32.88 27.04
C GLY A 155 -26.11 32.89 25.53
N GLY A 156 -26.87 33.72 24.82
CA GLY A 156 -26.75 33.89 23.38
C GLY A 156 -25.59 34.80 23.01
N GLU A 157 -24.81 34.39 22.00
CA GLU A 157 -23.99 35.29 21.21
C GLU A 157 -24.12 34.94 19.73
N ALA A 158 -24.22 36.00 18.93
CA ALA A 158 -24.63 35.97 17.54
C ALA A 158 -23.62 35.24 16.64
N VAL A 159 -24.16 34.35 15.81
CA VAL A 159 -23.48 33.58 14.78
C VAL A 159 -22.78 34.52 13.79
N ARG A 160 -21.45 34.62 13.90
CA ARG A 160 -20.58 34.86 12.75
C ARG A 160 -20.19 33.51 12.20
N ALA A 161 -20.73 33.18 11.02
CA ALA A 161 -20.37 32.00 10.25
C ALA A 161 -18.94 32.16 9.71
N GLY A 162 -17.97 31.82 10.54
CA GLY A 162 -16.55 31.73 10.22
C GLY A 162 -15.90 30.99 11.38
N GLY A 163 -15.94 29.65 11.33
CA GLY A 163 -15.31 28.81 12.35
C GLY A 163 -13.86 29.23 12.55
N GLU A 164 -13.49 29.52 13.79
CA GLU A 164 -12.13 29.90 14.15
C GLU A 164 -11.21 28.72 13.81
N LYS A 165 -10.36 28.90 12.79
CA LYS A 165 -9.41 27.87 12.36
C LYS A 165 -8.33 27.72 13.42
N ILE A 166 -8.00 26.48 13.77
CA ILE A 166 -6.98 26.15 14.75
C ILE A 166 -5.63 26.05 14.03
N SER A 167 -4.63 26.80 14.48
CA SER A 167 -3.25 26.62 13.99
C SER A 167 -2.67 25.29 14.50
N LEU A 168 -2.16 24.48 13.57
CA LEU A 168 -1.45 23.24 13.85
C LEU A 168 0.06 23.47 14.05
N GLY A 169 0.59 24.58 13.55
CA GLY A 169 2.02 24.91 13.59
C GLY A 169 2.61 25.20 12.20
N ARG A 170 3.92 25.44 12.14
CA ARG A 170 4.69 25.70 10.92
C ARG A 170 5.44 24.45 10.46
N LEU A 171 5.58 24.27 9.14
CA LEU A 171 6.43 23.23 8.59
C LEU A 171 7.89 23.65 8.71
N GLU A 172 8.59 23.20 9.75
CA GLU A 172 10.02 23.46 9.95
C GLU A 172 10.70 22.23 10.58
N GLY A 173 11.92 21.92 10.16
CA GLY A 173 12.80 20.93 10.82
C GLY A 173 12.18 19.53 10.99
N GLU A 174 11.92 19.13 12.24
CA GLU A 174 11.34 17.81 12.60
C GLU A 174 9.84 17.67 12.23
N SER A 175 9.18 18.77 11.87
CA SER A 175 7.77 18.81 11.45
C SER A 175 7.63 19.14 9.97
N ALA A 176 8.46 18.52 9.13
CA ALA A 176 8.56 18.79 7.69
C ALA A 176 7.31 18.45 6.84
N THR A 177 6.24 17.92 7.44
CA THR A 177 5.00 17.60 6.71
C THR A 177 3.76 17.89 7.54
N VAL A 178 2.64 18.15 6.85
CA VAL A 178 1.32 18.34 7.49
C VAL A 178 0.93 17.13 8.35
N SER A 179 1.32 15.92 7.93
CA SER A 179 1.11 14.71 8.72
C SER A 179 1.84 14.72 10.06
N HIS A 180 3.05 15.26 10.12
CA HIS A 180 3.79 15.39 11.38
C HIS A 180 3.11 16.37 12.33
N LEU A 181 2.65 17.51 11.84
CA LEU A 181 1.91 18.49 12.67
C LEU A 181 0.61 17.92 13.23
N LEU A 182 -0.15 17.18 12.42
CA LEU A 182 -1.37 16.50 12.89
C LEU A 182 -1.06 15.43 13.94
N LEU A 183 -0.01 14.63 13.73
CA LEU A 183 0.40 13.57 14.66
C LEU A 183 0.94 14.11 16.00
N GLN A 184 1.58 15.28 15.99
CA GLN A 184 2.05 15.95 17.20
C GLN A 184 0.91 16.64 17.97
N ASN A 185 -0.21 16.96 17.31
CA ASN A 185 -1.35 17.58 17.95
C ASN A 185 -2.19 16.54 18.72
N PRO A 186 -2.30 16.62 20.07
CA PRO A 186 -3.02 15.62 20.85
C PRO A 186 -4.50 15.45 20.46
N ARG A 187 -5.13 16.52 19.95
CA ARG A 187 -6.54 16.55 19.56
C ARG A 187 -6.80 15.82 18.23
N PHE A 188 -5.85 15.87 17.29
CA PHE A 188 -6.03 15.37 15.93
C PHE A 188 -5.14 14.18 15.58
N SER A 189 -4.15 13.84 16.41
CA SER A 189 -3.19 12.76 16.19
C SER A 189 -3.81 11.41 15.83
N ARG A 190 -4.92 11.05 16.50
CA ARG A 190 -5.65 9.79 16.27
C ARG A 190 -6.35 9.74 14.90
N GLU A 191 -6.67 10.90 14.34
CA GLU A 191 -7.40 11.03 13.08
C GLU A 191 -6.54 11.63 11.95
N ALA A 192 -5.24 11.86 12.17
CA ALA A 192 -4.35 12.57 11.25
C ALA A 192 -4.48 12.08 9.80
N TRP A 193 -4.45 10.76 9.59
CA TRP A 193 -4.56 10.17 8.26
C TRP A 193 -5.96 10.24 7.67
N ARG A 194 -7.00 10.11 8.50
CA ARG A 194 -8.39 10.28 8.08
C ARG A 194 -8.64 11.73 7.63
N ILE A 195 -8.05 12.69 8.33
CA ILE A 195 -8.13 14.12 7.99
C ILE A 195 -7.43 14.37 6.65
N ILE A 196 -6.21 13.88 6.45
CA ILE A 196 -5.46 14.07 5.19
C ILE A 196 -6.17 13.44 3.99
N GLN A 197 -6.78 12.27 4.18
CA GLN A 197 -7.45 11.52 3.10
C GLN A 197 -8.92 11.92 2.89
N ALA A 198 -9.47 12.84 3.69
CA ALA A 198 -10.83 13.33 3.50
C ALA A 198 -10.98 13.99 2.13
N ASP A 199 -12.17 13.90 1.52
CA ASP A 199 -12.44 14.47 0.18
C ASP A 199 -12.12 15.98 0.08
N SER A 200 -12.24 16.72 1.20
CA SER A 200 -11.89 18.14 1.29
C SER A 200 -10.38 18.43 1.29
N ASN A 201 -9.55 17.39 1.45
CA ASN A 201 -8.12 17.50 1.68
C ASN A 201 -7.29 16.63 0.71
N CYS A 202 -7.83 15.55 0.16
CA CYS A 202 -7.05 14.57 -0.62
C CYS A 202 -6.42 15.13 -1.90
N ASP A 203 -7.05 16.13 -2.51
CA ASP A 203 -6.59 16.76 -3.76
C ASP A 203 -5.69 17.98 -3.52
N LYS A 204 -5.37 18.28 -2.25
CA LYS A 204 -4.53 19.43 -1.90
C LYS A 204 -3.06 19.11 -2.13
N ALA A 205 -2.34 20.06 -2.72
CA ALA A 205 -0.92 19.92 -3.04
C ALA A 205 -0.01 20.08 -1.81
N PHE A 206 -0.11 19.17 -0.84
CA PHE A 206 0.69 19.21 0.40
C PHE A 206 2.20 19.20 0.15
N THR A 207 2.64 18.73 -1.02
CA THR A 207 4.05 18.73 -1.45
C THR A 207 4.54 20.09 -1.95
N GLN A 208 3.67 21.06 -2.18
CA GLN A 208 4.01 22.40 -2.65
C GLN A 208 4.12 23.44 -1.52
N ILE A 209 3.81 23.03 -0.29
CA ILE A 209 3.89 23.88 0.89
C ILE A 209 5.36 24.17 1.18
N GLN A 210 5.70 25.45 1.33
CA GLN A 210 7.08 25.87 1.58
C GLN A 210 7.45 25.68 3.05
N ASP A 211 8.75 25.48 3.30
CA ASP A 211 9.31 25.50 4.67
C ASP A 211 9.00 26.85 5.34
N GLY A 212 8.50 26.82 6.56
CA GLY A 212 8.05 27.97 7.35
C GLY A 212 6.56 28.35 7.18
N GLU A 213 5.81 27.73 6.26
CA GLU A 213 4.38 28.00 6.12
C GLU A 213 3.56 27.41 7.28
N GLU A 214 2.56 28.17 7.73
CA GLU A 214 1.70 27.81 8.85
C GLU A 214 0.44 27.09 8.38
N ILE A 215 0.17 25.95 9.01
CA ILE A 215 -0.96 25.07 8.68
C ILE A 215 -2.08 25.29 9.68
N PHE A 216 -3.29 25.45 9.16
CA PHE A 216 -4.52 25.63 9.92
C PHE A 216 -5.50 24.49 9.62
N ILE A 217 -6.28 24.08 10.61
CA ILE A 217 -7.39 23.14 10.47
C ILE A 217 -8.70 23.80 10.93
N ASP A 218 -9.75 23.66 10.14
CA ASP A 218 -11.10 23.99 10.59
C ASP A 218 -11.64 22.84 11.45
N PRO A 219 -11.95 23.04 12.75
CA PRO A 219 -12.39 21.96 13.63
C PRO A 219 -13.78 21.41 13.31
N GLN A 220 -14.59 22.11 12.52
CA GLN A 220 -15.93 21.66 12.13
C GLN A 220 -15.90 20.79 10.87
N THR A 221 -15.10 21.19 9.88
CA THR A 221 -15.01 20.49 8.58
C THR A 221 -13.80 19.57 8.46
N LEU A 222 -12.85 19.68 9.40
CA LEU A 222 -11.52 19.07 9.35
C LEU A 222 -10.72 19.46 8.10
N GLU A 223 -11.09 20.57 7.47
CA GLU A 223 -10.42 21.05 6.27
C GLU A 223 -9.07 21.71 6.63
N LEU A 224 -8.00 21.28 5.96
CA LEU A 224 -6.65 21.81 6.10
C LEU A 224 -6.43 23.01 5.16
N SER A 225 -5.83 24.09 5.65
CA SER A 225 -5.49 25.26 4.84
C SER A 225 -4.18 25.89 5.29
N TRP A 226 -3.47 26.55 4.39
CA TRP A 226 -2.25 27.29 4.69
C TRP A 226 -2.27 28.62 3.92
N GLN A 227 -1.67 29.66 4.48
CA GLN A 227 -1.56 30.95 3.78
C GLN A 227 -0.42 30.87 2.77
N GLN A 228 -0.76 30.85 1.48
CA GLN A 228 0.19 31.26 0.46
C GLN A 228 0.54 32.72 0.72
N SER A 229 1.79 32.99 1.07
CA SER A 229 2.30 34.36 1.08
C SER A 229 2.13 34.91 -0.33
N SER A 230 1.20 35.85 -0.54
CA SER A 230 0.95 36.46 -1.84
C SER A 230 2.28 36.89 -2.48
N PRO A 231 2.65 36.37 -3.67
CA PRO A 231 3.78 36.93 -4.39
C PRO A 231 3.46 38.38 -4.71
N LEU A 232 4.40 39.28 -4.40
CA LEU A 232 4.36 40.66 -4.88
C LEU A 232 4.12 40.64 -6.40
N GLN A 233 2.96 41.15 -6.81
CA GLN A 233 2.62 41.37 -8.22
C GLN A 233 3.66 42.29 -8.84
N VAL A 234 4.53 41.71 -9.68
CA VAL A 234 5.28 42.46 -10.68
C VAL A 234 4.44 42.42 -11.96
N ALA A 235 3.90 43.59 -12.31
CA ALA A 235 3.21 43.83 -13.56
C ALA A 235 4.20 43.87 -14.74
N ALA A 236 3.89 43.14 -15.82
CA ALA A 236 4.25 43.38 -17.23
C ALA A 236 3.98 42.08 -18.00
N ALA A 237 3.48 42.01 -19.23
CA ALA A 237 2.82 42.90 -20.20
C ALA A 237 2.27 41.93 -21.29
N PRO A 238 1.34 42.33 -22.16
CA PRO A 238 0.72 41.43 -23.14
C PRO A 238 1.69 41.15 -24.29
N LEU A 239 1.85 39.88 -24.68
CA LEU A 239 2.52 39.49 -25.92
C LEU A 239 1.46 39.08 -26.95
N GLU A 240 1.64 39.66 -28.13
CA GLU A 240 0.73 39.70 -29.26
C GLU A 240 0.54 38.34 -29.95
N GLU A 241 -0.63 38.21 -30.56
CA GLU A 241 -1.01 37.21 -31.54
C GLU A 241 -0.08 37.27 -32.76
N PHE A 242 0.40 36.10 -33.19
CA PHE A 242 0.89 35.89 -34.55
C PHE A 242 0.20 34.65 -35.11
N ASP A 243 -0.80 34.88 -35.95
CA ASP A 243 -1.21 33.97 -37.01
C ASP A 243 -0.20 34.10 -38.16
N GLU A 244 0.48 33.02 -38.58
CA GLU A 244 0.72 32.81 -40.02
C GLU A 244 1.13 31.38 -40.40
N TYR A 245 0.70 31.03 -41.62
CA TYR A 245 0.77 29.79 -42.36
C TYR A 245 2.18 29.21 -42.58
N GLY A 246 2.27 27.89 -42.71
CA GLY A 246 3.50 27.22 -43.15
C GLY A 246 3.34 25.73 -43.50
N GLN A 247 2.74 25.47 -44.65
CA GLN A 247 2.93 24.35 -45.59
C GLN A 247 3.42 22.97 -45.10
N ALA A 248 2.58 21.97 -45.42
CA ALA A 248 2.92 20.57 -45.51
C ALA A 248 4.04 20.31 -46.55
N ALA A 249 5.17 19.79 -46.08
CA ALA A 249 6.15 19.11 -46.92
C ALA A 249 5.96 17.60 -46.75
N ALA A 250 5.61 16.94 -47.86
CA ALA A 250 5.58 15.49 -47.99
C ALA A 250 7.00 14.93 -47.80
N VAL A 251 7.19 14.13 -46.76
CA VAL A 251 8.41 13.36 -46.57
C VAL A 251 8.25 12.04 -47.30
N ASN A 252 9.03 11.87 -48.37
CA ASN A 252 9.26 10.59 -49.03
C ASN A 252 9.80 9.59 -48.01
N VAL A 253 9.06 8.50 -47.79
CA VAL A 253 9.50 7.33 -47.03
C VAL A 253 10.39 6.49 -47.95
N PRO A 254 11.69 6.29 -47.66
CA PRO A 254 12.48 5.29 -48.34
C PRO A 254 12.13 3.89 -47.83
N ALA A 255 12.29 2.95 -48.75
CA ALA A 255 12.00 1.53 -48.66
C ALA A 255 12.46 0.84 -47.38
N GLU A 256 11.67 -0.17 -47.02
CA GLU A 256 11.89 -1.20 -46.01
C GLU A 256 13.35 -1.63 -45.93
N GLU A 257 14.05 -1.12 -44.91
CA GLU A 257 15.30 -1.69 -44.44
C GLU A 257 14.92 -2.85 -43.52
N GLU A 258 15.21 -4.08 -43.96
CA GLU A 258 14.98 -5.31 -43.20
C GLU A 258 15.63 -5.18 -41.82
N LEU A 259 14.79 -5.05 -40.80
CA LEU A 259 15.24 -5.05 -39.41
C LEU A 259 15.95 -6.39 -39.13
N PRO A 260 17.18 -6.37 -38.58
CA PRO A 260 17.87 -7.59 -38.23
C PRO A 260 17.02 -8.35 -37.22
N VAL A 261 16.71 -9.60 -37.55
CA VAL A 261 16.06 -10.56 -36.66
C VAL A 261 16.91 -10.63 -35.41
N ALA A 262 16.37 -10.19 -34.28
CA ALA A 262 17.03 -10.25 -32.99
C ALA A 262 17.42 -11.71 -32.71
N GLU A 263 18.72 -11.99 -32.75
CA GLU A 263 19.26 -13.31 -32.41
C GLU A 263 18.78 -13.67 -31.01
N GLU A 264 18.10 -14.81 -30.91
CA GLU A 264 17.66 -15.39 -29.66
C GLU A 264 18.90 -15.65 -28.76
N ASP A 265 18.78 -15.21 -27.51
CA ASP A 265 19.52 -15.72 -26.35
C ASP A 265 20.85 -15.04 -25.93
N GLN A 266 21.00 -13.74 -26.15
CA GLN A 266 21.99 -12.92 -25.40
C GLN A 266 21.42 -12.30 -24.11
N SER A 267 20.45 -12.94 -23.46
CA SER A 267 20.07 -12.49 -22.11
C SER A 267 21.18 -12.86 -21.14
N ASP A 268 21.69 -11.89 -20.37
CA ASP A 268 22.73 -12.22 -19.40
C ASP A 268 22.19 -13.19 -18.32
N PRO A 269 23.06 -14.05 -17.74
CA PRO A 269 22.62 -15.05 -16.79
C PRO A 269 21.89 -14.47 -15.57
N PHE A 270 22.25 -13.27 -15.13
CA PHE A 270 21.61 -12.62 -13.98
C PHE A 270 20.16 -12.27 -14.31
N SER A 271 19.93 -11.60 -15.44
CA SER A 271 18.60 -11.24 -15.93
C SER A 271 17.70 -12.45 -16.15
N SER A 272 18.20 -13.51 -16.78
CA SER A 272 17.45 -14.76 -16.96
C SER A 272 17.10 -15.44 -15.64
N ASN A 273 18.02 -15.44 -14.67
CA ASN A 273 17.76 -15.97 -13.33
C ASN A 273 16.73 -15.14 -12.56
N LEU A 274 16.71 -13.81 -12.74
CA LEU A 274 15.71 -12.95 -12.12
C LEU A 274 14.30 -13.27 -12.63
N VAL A 275 14.12 -13.46 -13.94
CA VAL A 275 12.83 -13.91 -14.51
C VAL A 275 12.39 -15.22 -13.87
N ARG A 276 13.26 -16.22 -13.84
CA ARG A 276 12.96 -17.53 -13.24
C ARG A 276 12.58 -17.41 -11.75
N ALA A 277 13.30 -16.58 -11.00
CA ALA A 277 13.03 -16.34 -9.59
C ALA A 277 11.62 -15.74 -9.40
N VAL A 278 11.27 -14.70 -10.16
CA VAL A 278 9.96 -14.07 -10.01
C VAL A 278 8.79 -14.92 -10.51
N GLN A 279 9.02 -15.77 -11.52
CA GLN A 279 8.00 -16.70 -12.04
C GLN A 279 7.54 -17.70 -10.97
N SER A 280 8.39 -18.04 -9.98
CA SER A 280 7.99 -18.91 -8.86
C SER A 280 6.88 -18.32 -7.98
N TYR A 281 6.60 -17.02 -8.11
CA TYR A 281 5.57 -16.31 -7.37
C TYR A 281 4.26 -16.12 -8.16
N LEU A 282 4.15 -16.58 -9.41
CA LEU A 282 2.92 -16.48 -10.19
C LEU A 282 1.73 -17.08 -9.41
N GLY A 283 0.62 -16.34 -9.38
CA GLY A 283 -0.61 -16.72 -8.66
C GLY A 283 -0.65 -16.33 -7.18
N LYS A 284 0.45 -15.83 -6.60
CA LYS A 284 0.45 -15.25 -5.24
C LYS A 284 -0.46 -14.03 -5.17
N SER A 285 -1.13 -13.81 -4.05
CA SER A 285 -2.02 -12.65 -3.90
C SER A 285 -1.22 -11.36 -3.73
N TYR A 286 -1.85 -10.23 -4.07
CA TYR A 286 -1.24 -8.91 -3.90
C TYR A 286 -0.99 -8.56 -2.43
N ARG A 287 -1.79 -9.15 -1.52
CA ARG A 287 -1.60 -9.01 -0.07
C ARG A 287 -0.31 -9.69 0.39
N GLU A 288 0.09 -10.79 -0.24
CA GLU A 288 1.33 -11.49 0.07
C GLU A 288 2.54 -10.80 -0.56
N ILE A 289 2.41 -10.32 -1.81
CA ILE A 289 3.51 -9.77 -2.60
C ILE A 289 2.99 -8.60 -3.45
N ASN A 290 3.40 -7.38 -3.16
CA ASN A 290 3.14 -6.21 -4.02
C ASN A 290 4.17 -6.09 -5.16
N CYS A 291 4.00 -5.11 -6.06
CA CYS A 291 4.84 -4.94 -7.25
C CYS A 291 6.34 -4.78 -6.95
N TYR A 292 6.69 -3.91 -6.01
CA TYR A 292 8.09 -3.74 -5.60
C TYR A 292 8.61 -4.98 -4.84
N GLY A 293 7.79 -5.52 -3.93
CA GLY A 293 8.09 -6.73 -3.18
C GLY A 293 8.38 -7.94 -4.06
N LEU A 294 7.75 -8.03 -5.24
CA LEU A 294 8.05 -9.07 -6.23
C LEU A 294 9.50 -9.01 -6.71
N VAL A 295 9.96 -7.81 -7.10
CA VAL A 295 11.35 -7.59 -7.55
C VAL A 295 12.32 -7.95 -6.43
N VAL A 296 12.06 -7.44 -5.22
CA VAL A 296 12.94 -7.66 -4.07
C VAL A 296 13.00 -9.13 -3.65
N ARG A 297 11.88 -9.84 -3.67
CA ARG A 297 11.83 -11.28 -3.38
C ARG A 297 12.55 -12.09 -4.45
N GLY A 298 12.42 -11.71 -5.72
CA GLY A 298 13.21 -12.28 -6.83
C GLY A 298 14.71 -12.13 -6.59
N LEU A 299 15.17 -10.91 -6.26
CA LEU A 299 16.57 -10.65 -5.90
C LEU A 299 17.02 -11.47 -4.68
N SER A 300 16.16 -11.61 -3.67
CA SER A 300 16.45 -12.38 -2.46
C SER A 300 16.64 -13.87 -2.75
N GLN A 301 15.82 -14.45 -3.64
CA GLN A 301 16.00 -15.84 -4.11
C GLN A 301 17.33 -16.04 -4.85
N MET A 302 17.85 -15.00 -5.50
CA MET A 302 19.17 -15.02 -6.15
C MET A 302 20.35 -14.78 -5.17
N GLY A 303 20.07 -14.77 -3.87
CA GLY A 303 21.07 -14.57 -2.82
C GLY A 303 21.46 -13.10 -2.61
N ILE A 304 20.70 -12.14 -3.12
CA ILE A 304 20.89 -10.73 -2.78
C ILE A 304 20.23 -10.45 -1.43
N LYS A 305 21.04 -10.18 -0.40
CA LYS A 305 20.57 -9.76 0.92
C LYS A 305 19.89 -8.39 0.82
N TYR A 306 18.56 -8.38 0.80
CA TYR A 306 17.80 -7.13 0.78
C TYR A 306 17.68 -6.50 2.18
N GLY A 307 17.14 -7.24 3.15
CA GLY A 307 16.90 -6.75 4.50
C GLY A 307 18.10 -6.89 5.45
N GLY A 308 17.96 -6.28 6.63
CA GLY A 308 18.95 -6.29 7.70
C GLY A 308 20.06 -5.26 7.53
N ARG A 309 20.88 -5.07 8.59
CA ARG A 309 22.06 -4.19 8.56
C ARG A 309 22.98 -4.60 7.41
N GLY A 310 23.43 -3.61 6.63
CA GLY A 310 24.27 -3.83 5.44
C GLY A 310 23.60 -4.59 4.29
N GLY A 311 22.27 -4.78 4.35
CA GLY A 311 21.49 -5.25 3.21
C GLY A 311 21.22 -4.11 2.22
N LEU A 312 20.76 -4.46 1.01
CA LEU A 312 20.42 -3.49 -0.03
C LEU A 312 19.47 -2.39 0.50
N GLN A 313 18.44 -2.74 1.25
CA GLN A 313 17.49 -1.78 1.81
C GLN A 313 18.15 -0.73 2.70
N ASP A 314 19.03 -1.16 3.62
CA ASP A 314 19.77 -0.25 4.51
C ASP A 314 20.60 0.74 3.69
N GLN A 315 21.27 0.26 2.64
CA GLN A 315 22.03 1.12 1.76
C GLN A 315 21.19 2.11 0.97
N LEU A 316 20.04 1.67 0.43
CA LEU A 316 19.10 2.57 -0.24
C LEU A 316 18.65 3.69 0.72
N VAL A 317 18.37 3.35 1.97
CA VAL A 317 18.01 4.31 3.02
C VAL A 317 19.17 5.26 3.32
N GLN A 318 20.39 4.75 3.52
CA GLN A 318 21.56 5.60 3.80
C GLN A 318 21.88 6.53 2.62
N MET A 319 21.76 6.04 1.39
CA MET A 319 21.98 6.83 0.19
C MET A 319 20.96 7.96 0.09
N ALA A 320 19.66 7.66 0.31
CA ALA A 320 18.62 8.68 0.33
C ALA A 320 18.91 9.75 1.40
N LYS A 321 19.23 9.34 2.63
CA LYS A 321 19.58 10.25 3.73
C LYS A 321 20.80 11.13 3.40
N SER A 322 21.86 10.54 2.84
CA SER A 322 23.07 11.29 2.47
C SER A 322 22.83 12.36 1.40
N ARG A 323 21.75 12.23 0.62
CA ARG A 323 21.33 13.18 -0.41
C ARG A 323 20.22 14.13 0.08
N GLY A 324 19.86 14.10 1.36
CA GLY A 324 18.75 14.90 1.90
C GLY A 324 17.37 14.47 1.38
N LEU A 325 17.23 13.23 0.91
CA LEU A 325 15.98 12.67 0.41
C LEU A 325 15.25 11.85 1.49
N PRO A 326 13.92 11.67 1.36
CA PRO A 326 13.16 10.75 2.22
C PRO A 326 13.75 9.34 2.19
N ALA A 327 13.75 8.63 3.33
CA ALA A 327 14.38 7.31 3.47
C ALA A 327 13.88 6.25 2.46
N ASN A 328 12.66 6.42 1.94
CA ASN A 328 12.04 5.54 0.96
C ASN A 328 12.21 6.00 -0.49
N ALA A 329 12.97 7.08 -0.77
CA ALA A 329 13.11 7.66 -2.11
C ALA A 329 13.59 6.64 -3.17
N TYR A 330 14.40 5.66 -2.76
CA TYR A 330 14.89 4.60 -3.64
C TYR A 330 14.13 3.26 -3.55
N MET A 331 13.04 3.19 -2.76
CA MET A 331 12.21 1.99 -2.61
C MET A 331 11.13 1.90 -3.69
N THR A 332 11.52 2.20 -4.93
CA THR A 332 10.68 2.16 -6.13
C THR A 332 11.46 1.47 -7.26
N GLY A 333 10.78 1.04 -8.32
CA GLY A 333 11.48 0.50 -9.49
C GLY A 333 12.48 1.47 -10.09
N GLU A 334 12.09 2.73 -10.26
CA GLU A 334 12.96 3.79 -10.78
C GLU A 334 14.16 4.05 -9.88
N GLY A 335 13.91 4.15 -8.57
CA GLY A 335 14.97 4.38 -7.59
C GLY A 335 15.96 3.22 -7.53
N LEU A 336 15.48 1.99 -7.63
CA LEU A 336 16.33 0.79 -7.69
C LEU A 336 17.17 0.76 -8.98
N ILE A 337 16.59 1.12 -10.13
CA ILE A 337 17.32 1.26 -11.39
C ILE A 337 18.40 2.34 -11.29
N GLU A 338 18.08 3.50 -10.71
CA GLU A 338 19.00 4.64 -10.59
C GLU A 338 20.27 4.25 -9.82
N VAL A 339 20.12 3.53 -8.71
CA VAL A 339 21.22 3.27 -7.77
C VAL A 339 21.93 1.94 -8.02
N SER A 340 21.20 0.92 -8.49
CA SER A 340 21.70 -0.46 -8.62
C SER A 340 21.65 -1.00 -10.05
N GLY A 341 21.25 -0.18 -11.01
CA GLY A 341 21.15 -0.56 -12.40
C GLY A 341 21.80 0.40 -13.37
N GLU A 342 21.43 0.19 -14.62
CA GLU A 342 21.69 1.04 -15.78
C GLU A 342 20.34 1.36 -16.42
N LYS A 343 20.09 2.65 -16.61
CA LYS A 343 18.89 3.13 -17.28
C LYS A 343 19.08 2.95 -18.78
N VAL A 344 18.26 2.10 -19.39
CA VAL A 344 18.35 1.75 -20.81
C VAL A 344 17.40 2.59 -21.65
N PHE A 345 16.20 2.87 -21.12
CA PHE A 345 15.20 3.68 -21.79
C PHE A 345 14.43 4.52 -20.79
N THR A 346 14.06 5.73 -21.18
CA THR A 346 13.13 6.57 -20.41
C THR A 346 12.27 7.39 -21.36
N ALA A 347 10.96 7.34 -21.14
CA ALA A 347 10.00 8.22 -21.79
C ALA A 347 9.24 9.01 -20.73
N SER A 348 8.96 10.27 -21.03
CA SER A 348 8.11 11.13 -20.21
C SER A 348 7.02 11.74 -21.07
N LEU A 349 5.78 11.64 -20.61
CA LEU A 349 4.60 12.23 -21.24
C LEU A 349 3.97 13.21 -20.26
N ASN A 350 4.04 14.50 -20.54
CA ASN A 350 3.45 15.53 -19.66
C ASN A 350 1.91 15.49 -19.66
N THR A 351 1.31 15.15 -20.80
CA THR A 351 -0.15 15.04 -20.93
C THR A 351 -0.50 14.05 -22.05
N VAL A 352 -1.40 13.11 -21.76
CA VAL A 352 -1.83 12.09 -22.72
C VAL A 352 -3.17 12.48 -23.35
N LYS A 353 -3.14 13.08 -24.55
CA LYS A 353 -4.36 13.47 -25.28
C LYS A 353 -5.00 12.32 -26.07
N ASN A 354 -4.16 11.48 -26.69
CA ASN A 354 -4.60 10.32 -27.47
C ASN A 354 -3.86 9.09 -26.96
N VAL A 355 -4.57 8.27 -26.18
CA VAL A 355 -4.02 7.10 -25.48
C VAL A 355 -3.44 6.10 -26.46
N GLU A 356 -4.18 5.73 -27.49
CA GLU A 356 -3.76 4.75 -28.50
C GLU A 356 -2.47 5.17 -29.20
N LYS A 357 -2.41 6.43 -29.67
CA LYS A 357 -1.23 6.96 -30.35
C LYS A 357 -0.03 7.05 -29.42
N ALA A 358 -0.23 7.50 -28.18
CA ALA A 358 0.83 7.61 -27.19
C ALA A 358 1.39 6.24 -26.80
N ALA A 359 0.52 5.27 -26.50
CA ALA A 359 0.91 3.92 -26.14
C ALA A 359 1.62 3.19 -27.28
N GLY A 360 1.12 3.30 -28.51
CA GLY A 360 1.77 2.73 -29.70
C GLY A 360 3.15 3.33 -29.95
N LYS A 361 3.28 4.66 -29.81
CA LYS A 361 4.57 5.36 -29.92
C LYS A 361 5.57 4.83 -28.88
N ILE A 362 5.20 4.82 -27.60
CA ILE A 362 6.07 4.31 -26.53
C ILE A 362 6.47 2.86 -26.79
N PHE A 363 5.50 2.00 -27.14
CA PHE A 363 5.80 0.58 -27.35
C PHE A 363 6.79 0.38 -28.51
N ASN A 364 6.65 1.12 -29.60
CA ASN A 364 7.60 1.07 -30.71
C ASN A 364 8.99 1.59 -30.30
N GLU A 365 9.05 2.64 -29.49
CA GLU A 365 10.31 3.22 -29.01
C GLU A 365 11.02 2.32 -28.00
N ILE A 366 10.30 1.64 -27.11
CA ILE A 366 10.90 0.78 -26.08
C ILE A 366 11.29 -0.61 -26.63
N THR A 367 10.59 -1.10 -27.66
CA THR A 367 10.75 -2.48 -28.20
C THR A 367 12.20 -2.87 -28.51
N PRO A 368 13.02 -2.02 -29.17
CA PRO A 368 14.42 -2.35 -29.47
C PRO A 368 15.30 -2.57 -28.25
N TYR A 369 14.87 -2.07 -27.07
CA TYR A 369 15.62 -2.13 -25.82
C TYR A 369 15.12 -3.24 -24.89
N LEU A 370 14.04 -3.93 -25.24
CA LEU A 370 13.46 -4.96 -24.40
C LEU A 370 14.37 -6.19 -24.33
N GLN A 371 14.66 -6.61 -23.10
CA GLN A 371 15.33 -7.86 -22.80
C GLN A 371 14.67 -8.51 -21.59
N LYS A 372 14.64 -9.84 -21.56
CA LYS A 372 14.17 -10.60 -20.40
C LYS A 372 14.95 -10.19 -19.16
N GLY A 373 14.27 -10.04 -18.03
CA GLY A 373 14.88 -9.71 -16.74
C GLY A 373 15.13 -8.23 -16.50
N TYR A 374 14.86 -7.35 -17.48
CA TYR A 374 14.92 -5.91 -17.25
C TYR A 374 13.77 -5.47 -16.35
N ILE A 375 14.02 -4.47 -15.51
CA ILE A 375 13.00 -3.84 -14.67
C ILE A 375 12.32 -2.75 -15.50
N LEU A 376 11.00 -2.81 -15.56
CA LEU A 376 10.17 -1.74 -16.11
C LEU A 376 9.38 -1.10 -14.97
N SER A 377 9.45 0.22 -14.90
CA SER A 377 8.74 1.04 -13.92
C SER A 377 7.86 2.07 -14.62
N PHE A 378 6.64 2.22 -14.13
CA PHE A 378 5.69 3.26 -14.50
C PHE A 378 5.49 4.18 -13.30
N SER A 379 5.52 5.48 -13.51
CA SER A 379 5.34 6.47 -12.45
C SER A 379 4.47 7.63 -12.93
N THR A 380 3.49 8.00 -12.11
CA THR A 380 2.80 9.29 -12.14
C THR A 380 3.05 9.99 -10.79
N PRO A 381 2.72 11.28 -10.63
CA PRO A 381 2.87 11.98 -9.35
C PRO A 381 2.21 11.27 -8.15
N THR A 382 1.10 10.56 -8.37
CA THR A 382 0.35 9.90 -7.30
C THR A 382 0.45 8.37 -7.29
N ARG A 383 1.02 7.74 -8.33
CA ARG A 383 1.03 6.28 -8.48
C ARG A 383 2.33 5.76 -9.04
N GLY A 384 2.69 4.54 -8.66
CA GLY A 384 3.84 3.84 -9.21
C GLY A 384 3.53 2.37 -9.41
N HIS A 385 4.25 1.75 -10.35
CA HIS A 385 4.18 0.32 -10.60
C HIS A 385 5.49 -0.18 -11.17
N THR A 386 5.84 -1.42 -10.83
CA THR A 386 7.12 -2.00 -11.21
C THR A 386 6.95 -3.48 -11.47
N GLY A 387 7.69 -4.00 -12.44
CA GLY A 387 7.75 -5.41 -12.73
C GLY A 387 8.95 -5.76 -13.59
N ILE A 388 8.97 -6.99 -14.08
CA ILE A 388 10.08 -7.57 -14.84
C ILE A 388 9.62 -7.88 -16.26
N ILE A 389 10.41 -7.49 -17.26
CA ILE A 389 10.20 -7.87 -18.65
C ILE A 389 10.45 -9.37 -18.82
N SER A 390 9.51 -10.03 -19.48
CA SER A 390 9.58 -11.45 -19.82
C SER A 390 9.14 -11.63 -21.28
N GLN A 391 9.10 -12.86 -21.76
CA GLN A 391 8.58 -13.18 -23.07
C GLN A 391 7.84 -14.52 -23.04
N HIS A 392 6.65 -14.55 -23.64
CA HIS A 392 5.82 -15.75 -23.78
C HIS A 392 5.38 -15.87 -25.24
N ASP A 393 5.61 -17.02 -25.88
CA ASP A 393 5.30 -17.25 -27.30
C ASP A 393 5.74 -16.09 -28.23
N GLN A 394 6.99 -15.65 -28.09
CA GLN A 394 7.60 -14.51 -28.81
C GLN A 394 6.98 -13.13 -28.51
N MET A 395 5.93 -13.06 -27.68
CA MET A 395 5.33 -11.81 -27.24
C MET A 395 6.04 -11.24 -26.02
N TRP A 396 6.35 -9.94 -26.04
CA TRP A 396 6.85 -9.26 -24.85
C TRP A 396 5.78 -9.18 -23.77
N THR A 397 6.15 -9.62 -22.58
CA THR A 397 5.27 -9.70 -21.42
C THR A 397 5.88 -8.98 -20.23
N PHE A 398 5.06 -8.76 -19.22
CA PHE A 398 5.41 -8.02 -18.03
C PHE A 398 4.93 -8.78 -16.80
N ILE A 399 5.86 -9.34 -16.04
CA ILE A 399 5.59 -10.03 -14.78
C ILE A 399 5.53 -8.98 -13.68
N ASN A 400 4.36 -8.79 -13.08
CA ASN A 400 4.16 -7.81 -12.03
C ASN A 400 3.19 -8.33 -10.96
N SER A 401 2.96 -7.52 -9.92
CA SER A 401 1.88 -7.76 -8.97
C SER A 401 0.93 -6.57 -8.87
N GLY A 402 -0.36 -6.82 -9.04
CA GLY A 402 -1.36 -5.77 -9.15
C GLY A 402 -2.74 -6.31 -9.50
N TYR A 403 -3.58 -5.47 -10.11
CA TYR A 403 -4.76 -5.95 -10.82
C TYR A 403 -4.31 -6.40 -12.21
N MET A 404 -4.52 -7.67 -12.55
CA MET A 404 -4.11 -8.17 -13.88
C MET A 404 -5.30 -8.13 -14.84
N ASP A 405 -5.33 -7.09 -15.65
CA ASP A 405 -6.39 -6.83 -16.63
C ASP A 405 -6.02 -7.38 -18.02
N ASN A 406 -4.74 -7.72 -18.24
CA ASN A 406 -4.19 -8.14 -19.53
C ASN A 406 -3.42 -9.47 -19.46
N ARG A 407 -3.86 -10.40 -18.61
CA ARG A 407 -3.18 -11.68 -18.38
C ARG A 407 -2.93 -12.47 -19.65
N ILE A 408 -1.79 -13.14 -19.68
CA ILE A 408 -1.51 -14.22 -20.62
C ILE A 408 -2.37 -15.45 -20.28
N GLU A 409 -2.32 -15.90 -19.03
CA GLU A 409 -3.13 -17.03 -18.55
C GLU A 409 -4.50 -16.57 -18.05
N LYS A 410 -5.57 -17.16 -18.60
CA LYS A 410 -6.96 -16.81 -18.23
C LYS A 410 -7.39 -17.36 -16.87
N THR A 411 -6.62 -18.29 -16.30
CA THR A 411 -6.90 -18.92 -15.00
C THR A 411 -6.17 -18.17 -13.90
N GLY A 412 -6.89 -17.54 -12.97
CA GLY A 412 -6.26 -16.93 -11.80
C GLY A 412 -7.08 -15.83 -11.11
N ARG A 413 -6.61 -15.39 -9.94
CA ARG A 413 -7.21 -14.32 -9.13
C ARG A 413 -6.98 -12.97 -9.77
N SER A 414 -8.03 -12.14 -9.96
CA SER A 414 -7.96 -10.80 -10.59
C SER A 414 -6.88 -9.86 -10.03
N LYS A 415 -6.49 -10.06 -8.76
CA LYS A 415 -5.45 -9.27 -8.09
C LYS A 415 -4.35 -10.16 -7.48
N GLY A 416 -3.10 -9.96 -7.88
CA GLY A 416 -1.94 -10.74 -7.44
C GLY A 416 -0.76 -10.67 -8.40
N VAL A 417 0.20 -11.57 -8.21
CA VAL A 417 1.34 -11.76 -9.10
C VAL A 417 0.88 -12.49 -10.35
N GLY A 418 1.19 -11.95 -11.52
CA GLY A 418 0.86 -12.54 -12.81
C GLY A 418 1.68 -11.94 -13.93
N GLU A 419 1.44 -12.44 -15.14
CA GLU A 419 2.13 -12.04 -16.35
C GLU A 419 1.13 -11.47 -17.36
N GLU A 420 1.43 -10.28 -17.87
CA GLU A 420 0.53 -9.50 -18.72
C GLU A 420 1.17 -9.16 -20.07
N VAL A 421 0.34 -8.93 -21.08
CA VAL A 421 0.78 -8.43 -22.38
C VAL A 421 1.33 -7.01 -22.22
N LEU A 422 2.63 -6.81 -22.47
CA LEU A 422 3.32 -5.55 -22.20
C LEU A 422 2.69 -4.35 -22.94
N ALA A 423 2.39 -4.50 -24.23
CA ALA A 423 1.79 -3.43 -25.03
C ALA A 423 0.44 -2.94 -24.46
N LYS A 424 -0.35 -3.86 -23.90
CA LYS A 424 -1.63 -3.52 -23.27
C LYS A 424 -1.44 -2.85 -21.92
N GLU A 425 -0.41 -3.25 -21.18
CA GLU A 425 -0.08 -2.63 -19.90
C GLU A 425 0.42 -1.18 -20.08
N ILE A 426 1.30 -0.93 -21.04
CA ILE A 426 1.71 0.44 -21.41
C ILE A 426 0.48 1.28 -21.78
N LYS A 427 -0.45 0.70 -22.56
CA LYS A 427 -1.71 1.37 -22.90
C LYS A 427 -2.54 1.70 -21.65
N ASN A 428 -2.61 0.79 -20.68
CA ASN A 428 -3.32 1.04 -19.43
C ASN A 428 -2.71 2.19 -18.63
N TRP A 429 -1.39 2.27 -18.53
CA TRP A 429 -0.73 3.40 -17.85
C TRP A 429 -0.94 4.73 -18.57
N CYS A 430 -0.92 4.75 -19.91
CA CYS A 430 -1.32 5.93 -20.68
C CYS A 430 -2.78 6.36 -20.36
N LYS A 431 -3.71 5.41 -20.19
CA LYS A 431 -5.09 5.73 -19.78
C LYS A 431 -5.16 6.29 -18.36
N VAL A 432 -4.40 5.72 -17.42
CA VAL A 432 -4.36 6.19 -16.04
C VAL A 432 -3.92 7.64 -16.00
N ALA A 433 -2.79 7.96 -16.65
CA ALA A 433 -2.27 9.31 -16.73
C ALA A 433 -3.21 10.29 -17.46
N ALA A 434 -3.81 9.86 -18.58
CA ALA A 434 -4.81 10.67 -19.29
C ALA A 434 -6.01 11.01 -18.40
N LYS A 435 -6.49 10.02 -17.63
CA LYS A 435 -7.66 10.17 -16.75
C LYS A 435 -7.37 11.06 -15.54
N SER A 436 -6.18 10.98 -14.96
CA SER A 436 -5.78 11.81 -13.83
C SER A 436 -5.25 13.20 -14.25
N GLY A 437 -5.02 13.43 -15.54
CA GLY A 437 -4.39 14.66 -16.02
C GLY A 437 -2.92 14.77 -15.60
N GLU A 438 -2.29 13.65 -15.25
CA GLU A 438 -0.94 13.59 -14.73
C GLU A 438 0.09 13.31 -15.82
N SER A 439 1.36 13.63 -15.52
CA SER A 439 2.48 13.14 -16.31
C SER A 439 2.70 11.64 -16.07
N LEU A 440 3.19 10.95 -17.10
CA LEU A 440 3.60 9.55 -17.04
C LEU A 440 5.08 9.44 -17.38
N VAL A 441 5.85 8.85 -16.47
CA VAL A 441 7.25 8.46 -16.69
C VAL A 441 7.31 6.94 -16.80
N ILE A 442 8.03 6.47 -17.82
CA ILE A 442 8.27 5.05 -18.05
C ILE A 442 9.78 4.86 -18.10
N THR A 443 10.29 4.05 -17.19
CA THR A 443 11.72 3.79 -17.05
C THR A 443 11.99 2.31 -17.21
N LEU A 444 12.86 1.95 -18.17
CA LEU A 444 13.39 0.60 -18.34
C LEU A 444 14.84 0.59 -17.91
N GLY A 445 15.21 -0.39 -17.08
CA GLY A 445 16.57 -0.52 -16.60
C GLY A 445 17.04 -1.95 -16.44
N ARG A 446 18.34 -2.13 -16.60
CA ARG A 446 19.04 -3.39 -16.34
C ARG A 446 19.68 -3.31 -14.97
N LEU A 447 19.36 -4.23 -14.07
CA LEU A 447 20.05 -4.30 -12.78
C LEU A 447 21.47 -4.83 -12.98
N GLN A 448 22.43 -4.25 -12.27
CA GLN A 448 23.83 -4.65 -12.32
C GLN A 448 24.16 -5.46 -11.07
N GLU A 449 24.43 -6.76 -11.25
CA GLU A 449 24.71 -7.69 -10.15
C GLU A 449 25.84 -7.19 -9.24
N GLU A 450 26.89 -6.61 -9.83
CA GLU A 450 28.03 -6.07 -9.09
C GLU A 450 27.64 -4.95 -8.14
N LYS A 451 26.74 -4.04 -8.54
CA LYS A 451 26.23 -2.97 -7.67
C LYS A 451 25.38 -3.53 -6.53
N LEU A 452 24.52 -4.50 -6.85
CA LEU A 452 23.68 -5.19 -5.87
C LEU A 452 24.49 -6.01 -4.84
N ARG A 453 25.67 -6.52 -5.22
CA ARG A 453 26.56 -7.29 -4.34
C ARG A 453 27.58 -6.44 -3.60
N THR A 454 28.05 -5.35 -4.20
CA THR A 454 28.90 -4.37 -3.51
C THR A 454 28.16 -3.80 -2.29
N ALA A 455 26.83 -3.76 -2.36
CA ALA A 455 25.99 -3.44 -1.23
C ALA A 455 26.21 -4.31 0.01
N GLN A 456 26.68 -5.54 -0.16
CA GLN A 456 26.87 -6.49 0.93
C GLN A 456 28.28 -6.43 1.54
N ARG A 457 29.25 -5.77 0.88
CA ARG A 457 30.67 -5.80 1.29
C ARG A 457 31.06 -4.75 2.32
N GLN A 458 30.25 -3.74 2.57
CA GLN A 458 30.54 -2.70 3.58
C GLN A 458 30.39 -3.19 5.03
N ASP A 459 29.89 -4.42 5.25
CA ASP A 459 29.78 -5.06 6.57
C ASP A 459 31.08 -5.77 7.04
N LEU A 460 32.13 -5.82 6.22
CA LEU A 460 33.41 -6.39 6.65
C LEU A 460 34.24 -5.32 7.36
N PRO A 461 34.56 -5.48 8.67
CA PRO A 461 35.43 -4.55 9.36
C PRO A 461 36.77 -4.50 8.63
N THR A 462 37.15 -3.30 8.20
CA THR A 462 38.45 -3.02 7.62
C THR A 462 39.51 -3.57 8.57
N GLY A 463 40.20 -4.62 8.12
CA GLY A 463 41.13 -5.39 8.93
C GLY A 463 42.03 -4.49 9.75
N GLN A 464 41.98 -4.72 11.05
CA GLN A 464 43.00 -4.37 12.02
C GLN A 464 44.37 -4.66 11.39
N LYS A 465 45.13 -3.59 11.08
CA LYS A 465 46.53 -3.73 10.70
C LYS A 465 47.24 -4.39 11.88
N VAL A 466 47.55 -5.67 11.74
CA VAL A 466 48.51 -6.35 12.61
C VAL A 466 49.86 -5.75 12.25
N LEU A 467 50.37 -4.89 13.13
CA LEU A 467 51.75 -4.44 13.16
C LEU A 467 52.56 -5.38 14.04
#